data_AF-A0A2U2DHS2-F1
#
_entry.id   AF-A0A2U2DHS2-F1
#
_cell.length_a   1.000
_cell.length_b   1.000
_cell.length_c   1.000
_cell.angle_alpha   90.00
_cell.angle_beta   90.00
_cell.angle_gamma   90.00
#
_symmetry.space_group_name_H-M   'P 1'
#
loop_
_entity.id
_entity.type
_entity.pdbx_description
1 polymer ?
#
loop_
_entity_poly.entity_id
_entity_poly.type
_entity_poly.pdbx_seq_one_letter_code
_entity_poly.pdbx_strand_id
1 'polypeptide(L)'
;MPNSIVPANAEGMPKFDRAAIMRTAWEIARKRFPNMKTAADRRFALSLALKSAWMTAKYEAQQAAKTVHQRAAARVEEMKLELMRLDATPFKIRLDGDKRAALASRIDAMTKELAAIPA
;
A
#
# COMPACT_ATOMS: atom_id res chain seq x y z
N MET A 1 0.55 -34.34 19.77
CA MET A 1 1.04 -33.60 18.58
C MET A 1 2.24 -32.77 19.01
N PRO A 2 3.43 -32.93 18.40
CA PRO A 2 4.58 -32.11 18.77
C PRO A 2 4.42 -30.70 18.20
N ASN A 3 4.40 -29.69 19.07
CA ASN A 3 4.41 -28.29 18.68
C ASN A 3 5.78 -27.97 18.08
N SER A 4 5.85 -27.72 16.77
CA SER A 4 7.07 -27.22 16.14
C SER A 4 7.38 -25.83 16.71
N ILE A 5 8.53 -25.70 17.37
CA ILE A 5 9.06 -24.41 17.79
C ILE A 5 9.50 -23.71 16.51
N VAL A 6 8.70 -22.77 16.02
CA VAL A 6 9.06 -21.94 14.87
C VAL A 6 10.31 -21.14 15.26
N PRO A 7 11.45 -21.30 14.57
CA PRO A 7 12.67 -20.57 14.90
C PRO A 7 12.41 -19.06 14.75
N ALA A 8 12.68 -18.31 15.82
CA ALA A 8 12.38 -16.88 15.95
C ALA A 8 13.14 -15.98 14.97
N ASN A 9 14.14 -16.53 14.28
CA ASN A 9 15.01 -15.83 13.35
C ASN A 9 14.90 -16.44 11.95
N ALA A 10 13.79 -16.18 11.26
CA ALA A 10 13.80 -16.22 9.81
C ALA A 10 14.54 -14.94 9.37
N GLU A 11 15.82 -15.08 8.99
CA GLU A 11 16.76 -14.00 8.62
C GLU A 11 16.31 -13.08 7.47
N GLY A 12 15.07 -13.23 6.97
CA GLY A 12 14.46 -12.38 5.95
C GLY A 12 13.17 -11.65 6.36
N MET A 13 12.70 -11.74 7.61
CA MET A 13 11.50 -10.99 8.04
C MET A 13 11.85 -9.58 8.52
N PRO A 14 11.19 -8.51 8.01
CA PRO A 14 11.37 -7.16 8.51
C PRO A 14 11.14 -7.09 10.02
N LYS A 15 12.10 -6.58 10.77
CA LYS A 15 11.93 -6.35 12.20
C LYS A 15 11.01 -5.16 12.41
N PHE A 16 9.74 -5.43 12.65
CA PHE A 16 8.75 -4.39 12.91
C PHE A 16 8.95 -3.75 14.29
N ASP A 17 8.98 -2.42 14.34
CA ASP A 17 8.91 -1.68 15.60
C ASP A 17 7.49 -1.78 16.19
N ARG A 18 7.33 -2.69 17.15
CA ARG A 18 6.05 -2.94 17.83
C ARG A 18 5.57 -1.69 18.59
N ALA A 19 6.46 -0.87 19.12
CA ALA A 19 6.10 0.33 19.85
C ALA A 19 5.59 1.43 18.90
N ALA A 20 6.21 1.57 17.72
CA ALA A 20 5.67 2.43 16.66
C ALA A 20 4.29 1.95 16.20
N ILE A 21 4.13 0.66 15.89
CA ILE A 21 2.82 0.11 15.47
C ILE A 21 1.73 0.37 16.52
N MET A 22 2.07 0.21 17.81
CA MET A 22 1.12 0.47 18.89
C MET A 22 0.76 1.95 19.01
N ARG A 23 1.71 2.86 18.81
CA ARG A 23 1.44 4.32 18.74
C ARG A 23 0.49 4.65 17.60
N THR A 24 0.77 4.15 16.39
CA THR A 24 -0.09 4.35 15.22
C THR A 24 -1.49 3.78 15.44
N ALA A 25 -1.59 2.59 16.03
CA ALA A 25 -2.88 2.00 16.39
C ALA A 25 -3.67 2.89 17.37
N TRP A 26 -3.00 3.44 18.39
CA TRP A 26 -3.64 4.37 19.32
C TRP A 26 -4.11 5.67 18.67
N GLU A 27 -3.34 6.23 17.73
CA GLU A 27 -3.74 7.40 16.96
C GLU A 27 -4.96 7.14 16.08
N ILE A 28 -4.96 6.01 15.35
CA ILE A 28 -6.11 5.59 14.54
C ILE A 28 -7.35 5.39 15.42
N ALA A 29 -7.20 4.72 16.57
CA ALA A 29 -8.31 4.48 17.48
C ALA A 29 -8.93 5.80 17.98
N ARG A 30 -8.11 6.75 18.44
CA ARG A 30 -8.60 8.06 18.91
C ARG A 30 -9.28 8.88 17.81
N LYS A 31 -8.71 8.87 16.59
CA LYS A 31 -9.28 9.62 15.46
C LYS A 31 -10.60 9.05 14.98
N ARG A 32 -10.71 7.71 14.93
CA ARG A 32 -11.89 7.02 14.39
C ARG A 32 -13.01 6.84 15.42
N PHE A 33 -12.66 6.76 16.70
CA PHE A 33 -13.59 6.52 17.81
C PHE A 33 -13.38 7.56 18.92
N PRO A 34 -13.77 8.83 18.70
CA PRO A 34 -13.50 9.91 19.67
C PRO A 34 -14.28 9.76 21.00
N ASN A 35 -15.41 9.05 21.00
CA ASN A 35 -16.34 8.98 22.14
C ASN A 35 -16.30 7.63 22.88
N MET A 36 -15.12 7.03 23.04
CA MET A 36 -14.96 5.79 23.82
C MET A 36 -15.13 6.05 25.32
N LYS A 37 -16.22 5.57 25.93
CA LYS A 37 -16.52 5.82 27.35
C LYS A 37 -16.13 4.64 28.24
N THR A 38 -16.29 3.41 27.75
CA THR A 38 -16.07 2.21 28.55
C THR A 38 -14.71 1.56 28.25
N ALA A 39 -14.30 0.60 29.09
CA ALA A 39 -13.13 -0.22 28.80
C ALA A 39 -13.37 -1.17 27.60
N ALA A 40 -14.62 -1.61 27.39
CA ALA A 40 -15.00 -2.45 26.26
C ALA A 40 -14.85 -1.69 24.93
N ASP A 41 -15.32 -0.44 24.87
CA ASP A 41 -15.19 0.41 23.67
C ASP A 41 -13.73 0.60 23.29
N ARG A 42 -12.87 0.88 24.29
CA ARG A 42 -11.43 1.04 24.09
C ARG A 42 -10.78 -0.23 23.55
N ARG A 43 -11.12 -1.40 24.09
CA ARG A 43 -10.60 -2.69 23.61
C ARG A 43 -11.03 -2.97 22.18
N PHE A 44 -12.30 -2.71 21.85
CA PHE A 44 -12.82 -2.89 20.50
C PHE A 44 -12.12 -1.96 19.50
N ALA A 45 -12.07 -0.67 19.79
CA ALA A 45 -11.43 0.32 18.94
C ALA A 45 -9.94 0.02 18.72
N LEU A 46 -9.23 -0.35 19.79
CA LEU A 46 -7.82 -0.73 19.71
C LEU A 46 -7.62 -1.98 18.86
N SER A 47 -8.50 -2.98 18.96
CA SER A 47 -8.39 -4.20 18.15
C SER A 47 -8.50 -3.94 16.65
N LEU A 48 -9.39 -3.03 16.24
CA LEU A 48 -9.55 -2.63 14.84
C LEU A 48 -8.38 -1.78 14.37
N ALA A 49 -7.98 -0.81 15.20
CA ALA A 49 -6.89 0.09 14.86
C ALA A 49 -5.55 -0.65 14.77
N LEU A 50 -5.33 -1.66 15.62
CA LEU A 50 -4.13 -2.50 15.58
C LEU A 50 -4.06 -3.33 14.29
N LYS A 51 -5.18 -3.85 13.80
CA LYS A 51 -5.23 -4.52 12.49
C LYS A 51 -4.82 -3.57 11.36
N SER A 52 -5.37 -2.36 11.34
CA SER A 52 -5.00 -1.35 10.34
C SER A 52 -3.52 -0.95 10.43
N ALA A 53 -3.02 -0.69 11.63
CA ALA A 53 -1.62 -0.33 11.85
C ALA A 53 -0.65 -1.43 11.38
N TRP A 54 -0.98 -2.70 11.64
CA TRP A 54 -0.20 -3.84 11.13
C TRP A 54 -0.21 -3.93 9.60
N MET A 55 -1.36 -3.70 8.97
CA MET A 55 -1.46 -3.70 7.50
C MET A 55 -0.60 -2.58 6.90
N THR A 56 -0.65 -1.38 7.48
CA THR A 56 0.18 -0.24 7.06
C THR A 56 1.67 -0.54 7.22
N ALA A 57 2.10 -1.03 8.39
CA ALA A 57 3.50 -1.35 8.63
C ALA A 57 4.03 -2.42 7.67
N LYS A 58 3.23 -3.47 7.40
CA LYS A 58 3.58 -4.49 6.41
C LYS A 58 3.69 -3.92 4.99
N TYR A 59 2.75 -3.07 4.61
CA TYR A 59 2.78 -2.39 3.33
C TYR A 59 4.04 -1.52 3.20
N GLU A 60 4.36 -0.71 4.20
CA GLU A 60 5.55 0.13 4.20
C GLU A 60 6.83 -0.70 4.11
N ALA A 61 6.93 -1.79 4.87
CA ALA A 61 8.08 -2.70 4.77
C ALA A 61 8.22 -3.31 3.37
N GLN A 62 7.11 -3.69 2.74
CA GLN A 62 7.11 -4.16 1.35
C GLN A 62 7.54 -3.05 0.38
N GLN A 63 7.05 -1.82 0.53
CA GLN A 63 7.43 -0.69 -0.34
C GLN A 63 8.90 -0.31 -0.16
N ALA A 64 9.42 -0.36 1.07
CA ALA A 64 10.83 -0.12 1.36
C ALA A 64 11.73 -1.15 0.69
N ALA A 65 11.32 -2.42 0.66
CA ALA A 65 12.04 -3.50 -0.01
C ALA A 65 12.00 -3.42 -1.55
N LYS A 66 11.10 -2.62 -2.15
CA LYS A 66 11.05 -2.49 -3.60
C LYS A 66 12.27 -1.76 -4.14
N THR A 67 12.90 -2.37 -5.14
CA THR A 67 13.92 -1.71 -5.95
C THR A 67 13.32 -0.56 -6.76
N VAL A 68 14.17 0.36 -7.24
CA VAL A 68 13.75 1.47 -8.12
C VAL A 68 12.99 0.93 -9.33
N HIS A 69 13.46 -0.17 -9.92
CA HIS A 69 12.81 -0.86 -11.03
C HIS A 69 11.40 -1.36 -10.64
N GLN A 70 11.24 -2.02 -9.49
CA GLN A 70 9.93 -2.50 -9.03
C GLN A 70 8.95 -1.35 -8.73
N ARG A 71 9.44 -0.21 -8.24
CA ARG A 71 8.61 0.99 -8.03
C ARG A 71 8.15 1.60 -9.35
N ALA A 72 9.07 1.73 -10.31
CA ALA A 72 8.75 2.23 -11.65
C ALA A 72 7.76 1.30 -12.38
N ALA A 73 7.92 -0.03 -12.28
CA ALA A 73 6.98 -1.00 -12.82
C ALA A 73 5.58 -0.89 -12.18
N ALA A 74 5.50 -0.76 -10.85
CA ALA A 74 4.23 -0.54 -10.16
C ALA A 74 3.52 0.75 -10.61
N ARG A 75 4.30 1.81 -10.88
CA ARG A 75 3.76 3.08 -11.37
C ARG A 75 3.22 2.98 -12.79
N VAL A 76 3.87 2.20 -13.67
CA VAL A 76 3.34 1.88 -15.00
C VAL A 76 2.01 1.14 -14.90
N GLU A 77 1.91 0.14 -14.03
CA GLU A 77 0.66 -0.62 -13.84
C GLU A 77 -0.48 0.27 -13.31
N GLU A 78 -0.19 1.19 -12.39
CA GLU A 78 -1.17 2.17 -11.92
C GLU A 78 -1.69 3.06 -13.06
N MET A 79 -0.80 3.58 -13.92
CA MET A 79 -1.20 4.38 -15.08
C MET A 79 -2.02 3.57 -16.08
N LYS A 80 -1.71 2.29 -16.29
CA LYS A 80 -2.53 1.40 -17.13
C LYS A 80 -3.94 1.23 -16.56
N LEU A 81 -4.08 1.08 -15.24
CA LEU A 81 -5.39 1.01 -14.59
C LEU A 81 -6.18 2.32 -14.76
N GLU A 82 -5.52 3.48 -14.64
CA GLU A 82 -6.15 4.77 -14.91
C GLU A 82 -6.61 4.87 -16.37
N LEU A 83 -5.80 4.41 -17.32
CA LEU A 83 -6.16 4.36 -18.73
C LEU A 83 -7.40 3.47 -18.96
N MET A 84 -7.44 2.28 -18.34
CA MET A 84 -8.61 1.40 -18.40
C MET A 84 -9.87 2.04 -17.84
N ARG A 85 -9.76 2.81 -16.74
CA ARG A 85 -10.89 3.55 -16.17
C ARG A 85 -11.41 4.63 -17.10
N LEU A 86 -10.51 5.38 -17.74
CA LEU A 86 -10.89 6.37 -18.76
C LEU A 86 -11.57 5.71 -19.96
N ASP A 87 -11.06 4.55 -20.40
CA ASP A 87 -11.66 3.79 -21.50
C ASP A 87 -13.04 3.21 -21.14
N ALA A 88 -13.27 2.87 -19.87
CA ALA A 88 -14.55 2.39 -19.37
C ALA A 88 -15.56 3.50 -19.07
N THR A 89 -15.16 4.78 -19.10
CA THR A 89 -16.04 5.91 -18.78
C THR A 89 -17.01 6.17 -19.96
N PRO A 90 -18.34 6.10 -19.74
CA PRO A 90 -19.30 6.37 -20.80
C PRO A 90 -19.27 7.84 -21.20
N PHE A 91 -19.40 8.12 -22.51
CA PHE A 91 -19.32 9.45 -23.13
C PHE A 91 -17.95 10.13 -23.00
N LYS A 92 -16.97 9.63 -23.76
CA LYS A 92 -15.60 10.17 -23.87
C LYS A 92 -15.61 11.68 -24.12
N ILE A 93 -15.50 12.47 -23.04
CA ILE A 93 -15.44 13.93 -23.14
C ILE A 93 -14.09 14.26 -23.78
N ARG A 94 -14.04 15.31 -24.61
CA ARG A 94 -12.84 15.71 -25.35
C ARG A 94 -11.60 15.84 -24.43
N LEU A 95 -11.81 16.37 -23.21
CA LEU A 95 -10.79 16.49 -22.16
C LEU A 95 -10.23 15.13 -21.68
N ASP A 96 -11.04 14.08 -21.69
CA ASP A 96 -10.61 12.72 -21.32
C ASP A 96 -9.82 12.05 -22.45
N GLY A 97 -10.08 12.44 -23.70
CA GLY A 97 -9.26 12.04 -24.86
C GLY A 97 -7.82 12.55 -24.78
N ASP A 98 -7.63 13.83 -24.47
CA ASP A 98 -6.29 14.42 -24.30
C ASP A 98 -5.54 13.81 -23.11
N LYS A 99 -6.24 13.60 -21.98
CA LYS A 99 -5.69 12.91 -20.81
C LYS A 99 -5.30 11.46 -21.12
N ARG A 100 -6.14 10.75 -21.87
CA ARG A 100 -5.86 9.38 -22.32
C ARG A 100 -4.61 9.31 -23.19
N ALA A 101 -4.48 10.21 -24.17
CA ALA A 101 -3.32 10.26 -25.05
C ALA A 101 -2.03 10.59 -24.28
N ALA A 102 -2.09 11.55 -23.34
CA ALA A 102 -0.96 11.88 -22.47
C ALA A 102 -0.55 10.71 -21.56
N LEU A 103 -1.53 10.00 -20.97
CA LEU A 103 -1.28 8.80 -20.16
C LEU A 103 -0.64 7.67 -20.97
N ALA A 104 -1.15 7.39 -22.17
CA ALA A 104 -0.59 6.38 -23.05
C ALA A 104 0.87 6.70 -23.44
N SER A 105 1.14 7.94 -23.84
CA SER A 105 2.50 8.39 -24.17
C SER A 105 3.45 8.29 -22.97
N ARG A 106 2.98 8.61 -21.76
CA ARG A 106 3.78 8.51 -20.54
C ARG A 106 4.08 7.05 -20.15
N ILE A 107 3.13 6.14 -20.35
CA ILE A 107 3.33 4.70 -20.19
C ILE A 107 4.40 4.20 -21.16
N ASP A 108 4.34 4.59 -22.43
CA ASP A 108 5.33 4.18 -23.44
C ASP A 108 6.74 4.71 -23.13
N ALA A 109 6.84 5.95 -22.63
CA ALA A 109 8.12 6.51 -22.20
C ALA A 109 8.70 5.75 -20.99
N MET A 110 7.92 5.54 -19.93
CA MET A 110 8.41 4.84 -18.74
C MET A 110 8.69 3.36 -18.98
N THR A 111 7.96 2.69 -19.87
CA THR A 111 8.25 1.28 -20.22
C THR A 111 9.57 1.15 -20.97
N LYS A 112 9.90 2.11 -21.86
CA LYS A 112 11.22 2.18 -22.51
C LYS A 112 12.34 2.51 -21.53
N GLU A 113 12.12 3.45 -20.61
CA GLU A 113 13.07 3.77 -19.54
C GLU A 113 13.34 2.55 -18.64
N LEU A 114 12.29 1.81 -18.26
CA LEU A 114 12.41 0.56 -17.50
C LEU A 114 13.23 -0.50 -18.24
N ALA A 115 12.97 -0.69 -19.55
CA ALA A 115 13.71 -1.65 -20.36
C ALA A 115 15.20 -1.31 -20.53
N ALA A 116 15.57 -0.03 -20.32
CA ALA A 116 16.94 0.45 -20.39
C ALA A 116 17.71 0.36 -19.06
N ILE A 117 17.04 0.07 -17.93
CA ILE A 117 17.68 -0.13 -16.63
C ILE A 117 18.15 -1.59 -16.55
N PRO A 118 19.46 -1.87 -16.39
CA PRO A 118 19.94 -3.24 -16.20
C PRO A 118 19.39 -3.82 -14.89
N ALA A 119 18.98 -5.09 -14.96
CA ALA A 119 18.31 -5.82 -13.88
C ALA A 119 19.16 -6.00 -12.62
#